data_AF-A0A1Y1XCF8-F1
#
_entry.id   AF-A0A1Y1XCF8-F1
#
_cell.length_a   1.000
_cell.length_b   1.000
_cell.length_c   1.000
_cell.angle_alpha   90.00
_cell.angle_beta   90.00
_cell.angle_gamma   90.00
#
_symmetry.space_group_name_H-M   'P 1'
#
loop_
_entity.id
_entity.type
_entity.pdbx_description
1 polymer ?
#
loop_
_entity_poly.entity_id
_entity_poly.type
_entity_poly.pdbx_seq_one_letter_code
_entity_poly.pdbx_strand_id
1 'polypeptide(L)'
;MKYKIIKKILSIDIFFKILYLIFFFSLLLSESIVITTIKSNSQDELFEAVDILNTKGGTIYIDTPVINIDIKKSITLKGLNEGGIIGIQQSNGEFPRIDFKNARKINATNYGIHISGSNQFIKYLIVENAANKGIYISGNNNIIDHVIARYNNNSGIQVTHGAEYNTISYSYSYRNCDCANYGKDADGFAPKMNSRFTVFKYCFAWDNSDDGWDSYDKEGDNSIAVTYLHSACWNNGNFNVFTGKYDYDHGKELDKNMWTIQQLMESDVNFEENYKNRNFNLNNGKINGESVNSWIKEANLSMNGNGFKLGSKITPKDPSVTRTADYCVAFDHRNRGFDSNGSVNCTGSFTNCVSFNNNINYKLPYIFSNWNNNWSWGAIKKDRELFNQTLQKPNNTKEVIKEFYEIRDKIIQAVYTNKFPNDDINFDKAIKKLNGEYGNESEYNKASRIILNYFYIFNLIINLIEFGANINKRDNNGWISLHLPCEHENIVKYLI
;
A
#
# COMPACT_ATOMS: atom_id res chain seq x y z
N MET A 1 -41.84 -8.56 -35.39
CA MET A 1 -40.53 -8.46 -36.07
C MET A 1 -39.45 -7.69 -35.27
N LYS A 2 -39.78 -6.98 -34.16
CA LYS A 2 -38.80 -6.32 -33.27
C LYS A 2 -38.12 -7.22 -32.20
N TYR A 3 -38.63 -8.44 -31.97
CA TYR A 3 -38.10 -9.37 -30.95
C TYR A 3 -37.01 -10.36 -31.45
N LYS A 4 -36.63 -10.30 -32.74
CA LYS A 4 -35.59 -11.17 -33.34
C LYS A 4 -34.22 -10.49 -33.57
N ILE A 5 -34.13 -9.17 -33.38
CA ILE A 5 -32.88 -8.40 -33.56
C ILE A 5 -32.10 -8.26 -32.23
N ILE A 6 -32.80 -8.22 -31.09
CA ILE A 6 -32.18 -8.12 -29.76
C ILE A 6 -31.41 -9.42 -29.40
N LYS A 7 -31.83 -10.57 -29.94
CA LYS A 7 -31.15 -11.87 -29.73
C LYS A 7 -29.86 -12.05 -30.53
N LYS A 8 -29.46 -11.08 -31.37
CA LYS A 8 -28.29 -11.18 -32.25
C LYS A 8 -27.16 -10.18 -31.91
N ILE A 9 -27.33 -9.33 -30.88
CA ILE A 9 -26.35 -8.28 -30.52
C ILE A 9 -25.79 -8.43 -29.09
N LEU A 10 -26.36 -9.27 -28.25
CA LEU A 10 -25.83 -9.49 -26.90
C LEU A 10 -25.34 -10.93 -26.77
N SER A 11 -24.02 -11.09 -26.68
CA SER A 11 -23.46 -12.36 -26.22
C SER A 11 -24.08 -12.70 -24.86
N ILE A 12 -24.33 -13.99 -24.63
CA ILE A 12 -24.86 -14.53 -23.38
C ILE A 12 -24.07 -14.02 -22.16
N ASP A 13 -22.79 -13.71 -22.31
CA ASP A 13 -21.94 -13.10 -21.28
C ASP A 13 -22.39 -11.71 -20.79
N ILE A 14 -22.94 -10.86 -21.66
CA ILE A 14 -23.33 -9.49 -21.27
C ILE A 14 -24.61 -9.55 -20.42
N PHE A 15 -25.52 -10.48 -20.72
CA PHE A 15 -26.73 -10.68 -19.92
C PHE A 15 -26.40 -11.18 -18.51
N PHE A 16 -25.46 -12.14 -18.37
CA PHE A 16 -24.99 -12.60 -17.06
C PHE A 16 -24.21 -11.53 -16.29
N LYS A 17 -23.41 -10.70 -16.98
CA LYS A 17 -22.71 -9.56 -16.35
C LYS A 17 -23.68 -8.48 -15.85
N ILE A 18 -24.74 -8.19 -16.60
CA ILE A 18 -25.78 -7.24 -16.17
C ILE A 18 -26.59 -7.81 -15.01
N LEU A 19 -26.92 -9.10 -15.02
CA LEU A 19 -27.62 -9.75 -13.91
C LEU A 19 -26.74 -9.81 -12.65
N TYR A 20 -25.43 -10.05 -12.81
CA TYR A 20 -24.45 -9.96 -11.72
C TYR A 20 -24.37 -8.54 -11.17
N LEU A 21 -24.31 -7.52 -12.04
CA LEU A 21 -24.36 -6.11 -11.63
C LEU A 21 -25.66 -5.77 -10.89
N ILE A 22 -26.82 -6.24 -11.35
CA ILE A 22 -28.12 -5.98 -10.70
C ILE A 22 -28.20 -6.68 -9.34
N PHE A 23 -27.70 -7.91 -9.23
CA PHE A 23 -27.61 -8.64 -7.96
C PHE A 23 -26.64 -7.95 -6.99
N PHE A 24 -25.49 -7.46 -7.49
CA PHE A 24 -24.54 -6.65 -6.73
C PHE A 24 -25.15 -5.31 -6.28
N PHE A 25 -25.90 -4.64 -7.16
CA PHE A 25 -26.64 -3.41 -6.86
C PHE A 25 -27.73 -3.62 -5.81
N SER A 26 -28.36 -4.80 -5.75
CA SER A 26 -29.36 -5.11 -4.72
C SER A 26 -28.76 -5.37 -3.33
N LEU A 27 -27.46 -5.70 -3.26
CA LEU A 27 -26.70 -5.78 -1.99
C LEU A 27 -26.11 -4.43 -1.55
N LEU A 28 -25.87 -3.51 -2.48
CA LEU A 28 -25.19 -2.21 -2.25
C LEU A 28 -26.11 -1.06 -1.82
N LEU A 29 -27.42 -1.28 -1.72
CA LEU A 29 -28.40 -0.27 -1.30
C LEU A 29 -28.80 -0.37 0.18
N SER A 30 -27.97 -0.96 1.04
CA SER A 30 -28.00 -0.57 2.45
C SER A 30 -27.13 0.67 2.61
N GLU A 31 -27.73 1.84 2.82
CA GLU A 31 -26.99 3.00 3.31
C GLU A 31 -26.13 2.55 4.49
N SER A 32 -24.80 2.63 4.36
CA SER A 32 -23.92 2.24 5.46
C SER A 32 -24.27 3.12 6.66
N ILE A 33 -24.71 2.52 7.75
CA ILE A 33 -25.10 3.26 8.96
C ILE A 33 -23.92 4.12 9.41
N VAL A 34 -24.09 5.44 9.46
CA VAL A 34 -23.08 6.31 10.06
C VAL A 34 -23.14 6.17 11.57
N ILE A 35 -22.04 5.73 12.18
CA ILE A 35 -21.95 5.56 13.64
C ILE A 35 -21.71 6.92 14.28
N THR A 36 -20.70 7.64 13.81
CA THR A 36 -20.34 8.97 14.31
C THR A 36 -19.37 9.68 13.36
N THR A 37 -19.21 10.98 13.55
CA THR A 37 -18.11 11.79 13.01
C THR A 37 -17.32 12.39 14.17
N ILE A 38 -16.09 11.92 14.37
CA ILE A 38 -15.20 12.36 15.44
C ILE A 38 -14.48 13.62 14.99
N LYS A 39 -14.74 14.73 15.66
CA LYS A 39 -14.14 16.05 15.37
C LYS A 39 -13.11 16.50 16.40
N SER A 40 -12.93 15.71 17.46
CA SER A 40 -12.01 15.97 18.55
C SER A 40 -10.80 15.03 18.48
N ASN A 41 -9.68 15.44 19.07
CA ASN A 41 -8.56 14.53 19.34
C ASN A 41 -8.89 13.69 20.58
N SER A 42 -9.72 12.65 20.41
CA SER A 42 -10.23 11.82 21.50
C SER A 42 -10.11 10.33 21.18
N GLN A 43 -9.25 9.63 21.91
CA GLN A 43 -9.17 8.17 21.81
C GLN A 43 -10.44 7.50 22.36
N ASP A 44 -11.06 8.06 23.40
CA ASP A 44 -12.23 7.45 24.04
C ASP A 44 -13.43 7.43 23.08
N GLU A 45 -13.68 8.55 22.38
CA GLU A 45 -14.72 8.61 21.33
C GLU A 45 -14.45 7.56 20.23
N LEU A 46 -13.19 7.37 19.83
CA LEU A 46 -12.82 6.39 18.82
C LEU A 46 -13.06 4.95 19.30
N PHE A 47 -12.64 4.62 20.52
CA PHE A 47 -12.83 3.27 21.06
C PHE A 47 -14.31 2.96 21.31
N GLU A 48 -15.10 3.91 21.80
CA GLU A 48 -16.55 3.76 21.96
C GLU A 48 -17.26 3.54 20.61
N ALA A 49 -16.89 4.34 19.59
CA ALA A 49 -17.43 4.18 18.25
C ALA A 49 -17.08 2.83 17.63
N VAL A 50 -15.84 2.34 17.85
CA VAL A 50 -15.39 1.02 17.40
C VAL A 50 -16.16 -0.11 18.09
N ASP A 51 -16.52 0.03 19.37
CA ASP A 51 -17.36 -0.95 20.06
C ASP A 51 -18.77 -1.03 19.45
N ILE A 52 -19.35 0.10 19.03
CA ILE A 52 -20.62 0.14 18.30
C ILE A 52 -20.47 -0.52 16.91
N LEU A 53 -19.41 -0.17 16.17
CA LEU A 53 -19.08 -0.73 14.85
C LEU A 53 -19.01 -2.26 14.92
N ASN A 54 -18.27 -2.79 15.89
CA ASN A 54 -18.09 -4.22 16.08
C ASN A 54 -19.41 -4.98 16.35
N THR A 55 -20.43 -4.27 16.83
CA THR A 55 -21.75 -4.85 17.12
C THR A 55 -22.70 -4.76 15.93
N LYS A 56 -22.72 -3.62 15.23
CA LYS A 56 -23.78 -3.29 14.26
C LYS A 56 -23.30 -3.12 12.82
N GLY A 57 -21.98 -3.10 12.58
CA GLY A 57 -21.41 -2.55 11.35
C GLY A 57 -21.56 -1.03 11.30
N GLY A 58 -21.24 -0.44 10.15
CA GLY A 58 -21.35 1.00 9.89
C GLY A 58 -20.02 1.75 9.85
N THR A 59 -20.11 3.05 9.59
CA THR A 59 -18.98 3.91 9.24
C THR A 59 -18.68 4.90 10.35
N ILE A 60 -17.41 4.96 10.76
CA ILE A 60 -16.86 6.01 11.63
C ILE A 60 -16.10 7.00 10.75
N TYR A 61 -16.47 8.27 10.81
CA TYR A 61 -15.71 9.34 10.15
C TYR A 61 -14.75 10.01 11.13
N ILE A 62 -13.51 10.25 10.69
CA ILE A 62 -12.52 11.03 11.44
C ILE A 62 -12.36 12.37 10.76
N ASP A 63 -12.88 13.43 11.36
CA ASP A 63 -12.83 14.81 10.88
C ASP A 63 -12.05 15.68 11.87
N THR A 64 -10.85 15.23 12.17
CA THR A 64 -9.84 15.91 12.98
C THR A 64 -8.47 15.62 12.37
N PRO A 65 -7.50 16.54 12.42
CA PRO A 65 -6.16 16.27 11.90
C PRO A 65 -5.46 15.08 12.57
N VAL A 66 -5.75 14.82 13.85
CA VAL A 66 -5.09 13.76 14.62
C VAL A 66 -5.98 13.22 15.73
N ILE A 67 -5.85 11.91 15.98
CA ILE A 67 -6.24 11.24 17.22
C ILE A 67 -4.99 10.60 17.82
N ASN A 68 -4.60 11.06 19.01
CA ASN A 68 -3.50 10.48 19.78
C ASN A 68 -4.01 9.29 20.57
N ILE A 69 -3.27 8.19 20.51
CA ILE A 69 -3.55 6.98 21.29
C ILE A 69 -2.50 6.86 22.40
N ASP A 70 -2.97 6.96 23.64
CA ASP A 70 -2.13 6.89 24.84
C ASP A 70 -2.19 5.52 25.50
N ILE A 71 -3.31 4.82 25.32
CA ILE A 71 -3.52 3.51 25.92
C ILE A 71 -2.79 2.41 25.13
N LYS A 72 -2.26 1.42 25.85
CA LYS A 72 -1.56 0.26 25.27
C LYS A 72 -2.58 -0.79 24.81
N LYS A 73 -3.40 -0.44 23.81
CA LYS A 73 -4.48 -1.29 23.26
C LYS A 73 -4.60 -1.07 21.75
N SER A 74 -4.70 -2.16 20.99
CA SER A 74 -5.00 -2.08 19.55
C SER A 74 -6.43 -1.59 19.32
N ILE A 75 -6.64 -0.72 18.33
CA ILE A 75 -7.97 -0.48 17.77
C ILE A 75 -8.37 -1.75 17.03
N THR A 76 -9.44 -2.43 17.45
CA THR A 76 -9.78 -3.75 16.89
C THR A 76 -11.12 -3.75 16.17
N LEU A 77 -11.11 -3.97 14.86
CA LEU A 77 -12.29 -4.14 14.01
C LEU A 77 -12.64 -5.62 13.90
N LYS A 78 -13.87 -5.98 14.29
CA LYS A 78 -14.37 -7.35 14.49
C LYS A 78 -15.77 -7.51 13.88
N GLY A 79 -16.22 -8.76 13.82
CA GLY A 79 -17.57 -9.09 13.35
C GLY A 79 -17.60 -9.39 11.85
N LEU A 80 -18.82 -9.59 11.35
CA LEU A 80 -19.10 -9.93 9.95
C LEU A 80 -19.90 -8.83 9.23
N ASN A 81 -20.52 -7.93 10.00
CA ASN A 81 -21.24 -6.79 9.45
C ASN A 81 -20.23 -5.83 8.83
N GLU A 82 -20.54 -5.33 7.64
CA GLU A 82 -19.69 -4.35 6.97
C GLU A 82 -19.56 -3.08 7.82
N GLY A 83 -18.33 -2.62 8.00
CA GLY A 83 -18.05 -1.45 8.80
C GLY A 83 -16.59 -1.03 8.73
N GLY A 84 -16.32 0.22 9.08
CA GLY A 84 -14.97 0.72 8.97
C GLY A 84 -14.77 2.17 9.36
N ILE A 85 -13.56 2.65 9.12
CA ILE A 85 -13.12 4.00 9.47
C ILE A 85 -12.73 4.74 8.19
N ILE A 86 -13.23 5.96 8.02
CA ILE A 86 -12.92 6.86 6.91
C ILE A 86 -12.39 8.18 7.45
N GLY A 87 -11.19 8.59 7.02
CA GLY A 87 -10.69 9.93 7.30
C GLY A 87 -11.27 10.98 6.35
N ILE A 88 -11.57 12.16 6.88
CA ILE A 88 -12.03 13.31 6.11
C ILE A 88 -10.85 14.22 5.81
N GLN A 89 -10.66 14.57 4.53
CA GLN A 89 -9.60 15.49 4.12
C GLN A 89 -9.80 16.86 4.78
N GLN A 90 -8.76 17.36 5.41
CA GLN A 90 -8.74 18.66 6.07
C GLN A 90 -8.60 19.78 5.03
N SER A 91 -8.93 21.02 5.39
CA SER A 91 -8.93 22.17 4.47
C SER A 91 -7.56 22.50 3.85
N ASN A 92 -6.46 22.10 4.50
CA ASN A 92 -5.09 22.21 3.99
C ASN A 92 -4.69 21.04 3.07
N GLY A 93 -5.60 20.10 2.82
CA GLY A 93 -5.42 18.90 1.99
C GLY A 93 -4.85 17.69 2.73
N GLU A 94 -4.51 17.81 4.02
CA GLU A 94 -3.99 16.70 4.83
C GLU A 94 -5.08 15.71 5.23
N PHE A 95 -4.69 14.48 5.52
CA PHE A 95 -5.58 13.43 6.01
C PHE A 95 -5.34 13.12 7.49
N PRO A 96 -6.37 12.66 8.23
CA PRO A 96 -6.28 12.36 9.64
C PRO A 96 -5.21 11.33 10.00
N ARG A 97 -4.50 11.58 11.09
CA ARG A 97 -3.53 10.64 11.66
C ARG A 97 -4.07 9.97 12.91
N ILE A 98 -3.92 8.66 13.00
CA ILE A 98 -4.01 7.92 14.26
C ILE A 98 -2.59 7.69 14.74
N ASP A 99 -2.20 8.46 15.76
CA ASP A 99 -0.82 8.53 16.25
C ASP A 99 -0.68 7.76 17.57
N PHE A 100 0.08 6.66 17.54
CA PHE A 100 0.34 5.79 18.69
C PHE A 100 1.63 6.14 19.44
N LYS A 101 2.25 7.30 19.20
CA LYS A 101 3.53 7.69 19.78
C LYS A 101 3.58 7.53 21.30
N ASN A 102 2.52 7.91 22.01
CA ASN A 102 2.45 7.82 23.48
C ASN A 102 2.21 6.39 23.98
N ALA A 103 1.64 5.51 23.15
CA ALA A 103 1.44 4.11 23.44
C ALA A 103 2.65 3.21 23.11
N ARG A 104 3.71 3.74 22.48
CA ARG A 104 4.93 2.99 22.13
C ARG A 104 5.60 2.38 23.36
N LYS A 105 5.99 1.11 23.21
CA LYS A 105 6.78 0.39 24.21
C LYS A 105 7.61 -0.69 23.53
N ILE A 106 8.87 -0.82 23.93
CA ILE A 106 9.76 -1.89 23.43
C ILE A 106 9.09 -3.24 23.69
N ASN A 107 9.12 -4.13 22.69
CA ASN A 107 8.52 -5.47 22.73
C ASN A 107 7.01 -5.47 23.03
N ALA A 108 6.28 -4.41 22.66
CA ALA A 108 4.82 -4.41 22.75
C ALA A 108 4.22 -5.44 21.80
N THR A 109 3.14 -6.10 22.23
CA THR A 109 2.36 -7.04 21.41
C THR A 109 1.15 -6.40 20.74
N ASN A 110 0.78 -5.18 21.16
CA ASN A 110 -0.35 -4.46 20.59
C ASN A 110 0.01 -3.86 19.23
N TYR A 111 -0.90 -4.01 18.29
CA TYR A 111 -0.84 -3.42 16.95
C TYR A 111 -1.43 -1.99 16.99
N GLY A 112 -1.27 -1.22 15.92
CA GLY A 112 -2.04 0.01 15.77
C GLY A 112 -3.53 -0.31 15.57
N ILE A 113 -3.86 -0.84 14.39
CA ILE A 113 -5.20 -1.33 14.06
C ILE A 113 -5.16 -2.84 13.78
N HIS A 114 -5.99 -3.61 14.47
CA HIS A 114 -6.19 -5.04 14.22
C HIS A 114 -7.56 -5.28 13.57
N ILE A 115 -7.55 -5.81 12.35
CA ILE A 115 -8.76 -6.26 11.66
C ILE A 115 -8.85 -7.78 11.80
N SER A 116 -9.58 -8.24 12.82
CA SER A 116 -9.88 -9.67 12.99
C SER A 116 -11.22 -10.07 12.38
N GLY A 117 -12.09 -9.09 12.11
CA GLY A 117 -13.38 -9.28 11.44
C GLY A 117 -13.27 -9.46 9.94
N SER A 118 -14.41 -9.68 9.30
CA SER A 118 -14.53 -9.73 7.85
C SER A 118 -15.40 -8.59 7.32
N ASN A 119 -15.23 -8.23 6.04
CA ASN A 119 -15.95 -7.12 5.39
C ASN A 119 -15.68 -5.75 6.05
N GLN A 120 -14.51 -5.57 6.66
CA GLN A 120 -14.12 -4.32 7.28
C GLN A 120 -13.38 -3.42 6.30
N PHE A 121 -13.39 -2.11 6.53
CA PHE A 121 -12.59 -1.19 5.73
C PHE A 121 -11.86 -0.12 6.55
N ILE A 122 -10.73 0.33 6.02
CA ILE A 122 -10.02 1.52 6.47
C ILE A 122 -9.73 2.36 5.23
N LYS A 123 -10.18 3.62 5.23
CA LYS A 123 -9.99 4.51 4.09
C LYS A 123 -9.48 5.89 4.49
N TYR A 124 -8.60 6.46 3.66
CA TYR A 124 -8.15 7.86 3.78
C TYR A 124 -7.53 8.21 5.15
N LEU A 125 -6.63 7.35 5.65
CA LEU A 125 -6.11 7.43 7.02
C LEU A 125 -4.59 7.23 7.08
N ILE A 126 -3.96 7.90 8.03
CA ILE A 126 -2.55 7.70 8.36
C ILE A 126 -2.47 6.96 9.68
N VAL A 127 -1.81 5.80 9.70
CA VAL A 127 -1.55 5.00 10.91
C VAL A 127 -0.06 5.07 11.19
N GLU A 128 0.31 5.69 12.30
CA GLU A 128 1.71 5.93 12.60
C GLU A 128 2.09 5.63 14.03
N ASN A 129 3.38 5.39 14.20
CA ASN A 129 4.00 5.23 15.50
C ASN A 129 3.49 4.05 16.33
N ALA A 130 2.85 3.04 15.72
CA ALA A 130 2.39 1.86 16.45
C ALA A 130 3.56 1.14 17.16
N ALA A 131 3.29 0.58 18.34
CA ALA A 131 4.28 -0.12 19.16
C ALA A 131 4.70 -1.50 18.56
N ASN A 132 3.94 -1.99 17.59
CA ASN A 132 4.20 -3.17 16.78
C ASN A 132 3.75 -2.87 15.34
N LYS A 133 3.14 -3.83 14.61
CA LYS A 133 2.63 -3.59 13.25
C LYS A 133 1.63 -2.43 13.24
N GLY A 134 1.67 -1.61 12.19
CA GLY A 134 0.73 -0.50 12.02
C GLY A 134 -0.69 -1.01 11.86
N ILE A 135 -0.91 -1.85 10.84
CA ILE A 135 -2.17 -2.54 10.59
C ILE A 135 -1.92 -4.04 10.50
N TYR A 136 -2.69 -4.81 11.27
CA TYR A 136 -2.61 -6.26 11.34
C TYR A 136 -3.96 -6.88 10.95
N ILE A 137 -3.98 -7.72 9.91
CA ILE A 137 -5.20 -8.24 9.30
C ILE A 137 -5.17 -9.76 9.41
N SER A 138 -6.15 -10.31 10.14
CA SER A 138 -6.35 -11.74 10.34
C SER A 138 -7.75 -12.24 9.95
N GLY A 139 -8.59 -11.35 9.41
CA GLY A 139 -9.91 -11.70 8.87
C GLY A 139 -10.00 -11.51 7.36
N ASN A 140 -11.19 -11.68 6.79
CA ASN A 140 -11.39 -11.91 5.36
C ASN A 140 -12.14 -10.77 4.67
N ASN A 141 -11.98 -10.63 3.35
CA ASN A 141 -12.74 -9.69 2.54
C ASN A 141 -12.65 -8.22 3.02
N ASN A 142 -11.51 -7.81 3.59
CA ASN A 142 -11.33 -6.45 4.07
C ASN A 142 -10.70 -5.56 2.99
N ILE A 143 -11.00 -4.25 3.07
CA ILE A 143 -10.50 -3.24 2.14
C ILE A 143 -9.67 -2.20 2.88
N ILE A 144 -8.42 -2.04 2.47
CA ILE A 144 -7.54 -0.97 2.93
C ILE A 144 -7.26 -0.07 1.73
N ASP A 145 -7.76 1.14 1.73
CA ASP A 145 -7.71 2.01 0.55
C ASP A 145 -7.27 3.42 0.94
N HIS A 146 -6.27 3.99 0.27
CA HIS A 146 -5.72 5.29 0.65
C HIS A 146 -5.26 5.30 2.12
N VAL A 147 -4.25 4.49 2.43
CA VAL A 147 -3.70 4.42 3.79
C VAL A 147 -2.19 4.64 3.79
N ILE A 148 -1.70 5.45 4.74
CA ILE A 148 -0.26 5.59 5.00
C ILE A 148 0.06 4.85 6.31
N ALA A 149 0.93 3.84 6.26
CA ALA A 149 1.43 3.13 7.43
C ALA A 149 2.92 3.43 7.63
N ARG A 150 3.27 4.29 8.61
CA ARG A 150 4.65 4.76 8.76
C ARG A 150 5.17 4.78 10.19
N TYR A 151 6.49 4.73 10.34
CA TYR A 151 7.14 4.80 11.64
C TYR A 151 6.68 3.73 12.63
N ASN A 152 6.08 2.63 12.17
CA ASN A 152 5.61 1.60 13.09
C ASN A 152 6.81 0.76 13.56
N ASN A 153 6.75 0.26 14.79
CA ASN A 153 7.84 -0.54 15.38
C ASN A 153 7.83 -2.01 14.92
N ASN A 154 7.20 -2.27 13.79
CA ASN A 154 7.19 -3.52 13.03
C ASN A 154 6.55 -3.21 11.66
N SER A 155 6.20 -4.22 10.85
CA SER A 155 5.71 -4.00 9.49
C SER A 155 4.54 -3.02 9.41
N GLY A 156 4.48 -2.21 8.37
CA GLY A 156 3.42 -1.22 8.22
C GLY A 156 2.03 -1.86 8.11
N ILE A 157 1.84 -2.77 7.16
CA ILE A 157 0.58 -3.51 6.98
C ILE A 157 0.86 -5.01 6.80
N GLN A 158 0.30 -5.86 7.66
CA GLN A 158 0.45 -7.31 7.60
C GLN A 158 -0.90 -8.00 7.40
N VAL A 159 -0.96 -8.96 6.47
CA VAL A 159 -2.09 -9.87 6.23
C VAL A 159 -1.63 -11.29 6.51
N THR A 160 -2.34 -12.05 7.34
CA THR A 160 -1.78 -13.29 7.90
C THR A 160 -2.84 -14.24 8.47
N HIS A 161 -2.42 -15.41 8.98
CA HIS A 161 -3.24 -16.37 9.73
C HIS A 161 -4.48 -16.87 8.98
N GLY A 162 -4.34 -17.15 7.68
CA GLY A 162 -5.44 -17.64 6.86
C GLY A 162 -6.36 -16.55 6.32
N ALA A 163 -6.08 -15.28 6.61
CA ALA A 163 -6.82 -14.15 6.06
C ALA A 163 -6.86 -14.21 4.53
N GLU A 164 -8.07 -14.17 3.98
CA GLU A 164 -8.33 -14.34 2.55
C GLU A 164 -9.11 -13.18 1.92
N TYR A 165 -8.88 -12.96 0.63
CA TYR A 165 -9.60 -11.99 -0.21
C TYR A 165 -9.51 -10.54 0.29
N ASN A 166 -8.39 -10.18 0.93
CA ASN A 166 -8.14 -8.81 1.35
C ASN A 166 -7.56 -7.99 0.19
N THR A 167 -8.05 -6.76 0.02
CA THR A 167 -7.56 -5.83 -0.99
C THR A 167 -6.94 -4.62 -0.33
N ILE A 168 -5.71 -4.30 -0.75
CA ILE A 168 -4.97 -3.13 -0.31
C ILE A 168 -4.71 -2.28 -1.56
N SER A 169 -5.19 -1.04 -1.56
CA SER A 169 -5.08 -0.12 -2.70
C SER A 169 -4.61 1.27 -2.28
N TYR A 170 -3.90 1.94 -3.19
CA TYR A 170 -3.45 3.33 -3.02
C TYR A 170 -2.77 3.58 -1.66
N SER A 171 -1.98 2.61 -1.20
CA SER A 171 -1.45 2.58 0.15
C SER A 171 0.07 2.71 0.17
N TYR A 172 0.59 3.35 1.20
CA TYR A 172 1.99 3.77 1.31
C TYR A 172 2.55 3.27 2.62
N SER A 173 3.68 2.58 2.59
CA SER A 173 4.28 2.00 3.80
C SER A 173 5.78 2.28 3.89
N TYR A 174 6.19 3.09 4.86
CA TYR A 174 7.58 3.55 4.91
C TYR A 174 8.13 3.81 6.30
N ARG A 175 9.46 3.69 6.41
CA ARG A 175 10.21 3.97 7.66
C ARG A 175 9.69 3.18 8.86
N ASN A 176 9.16 1.98 8.61
CA ASN A 176 8.81 1.04 9.65
C ASN A 176 10.07 0.28 10.10
N CYS A 177 10.27 0.11 11.40
CA CYS A 177 11.44 -0.56 11.98
C CYS A 177 11.17 -1.16 13.35
N ASP A 178 11.35 -2.47 13.46
CA ASP A 178 11.40 -3.21 14.72
C ASP A 178 12.76 -3.02 15.40
N CYS A 179 12.90 -1.90 16.11
CA CYS A 179 14.17 -1.45 16.69
C CYS A 179 14.82 -2.50 17.62
N ALA A 180 14.00 -3.20 18.39
CA ALA A 180 14.43 -4.21 19.36
C ALA A 180 14.97 -5.49 18.73
N ASN A 181 14.62 -5.73 17.45
CA ASN A 181 14.99 -6.90 16.68
C ASN A 181 15.96 -6.54 15.54
N TYR A 182 16.64 -5.40 15.67
CA TYR A 182 17.63 -4.90 14.70
C TYR A 182 17.05 -4.70 13.29
N GLY A 183 15.76 -4.39 13.21
CA GLY A 183 15.08 -4.09 11.95
C GLY A 183 14.81 -5.29 11.05
N LYS A 184 14.91 -6.52 11.56
CA LYS A 184 14.86 -7.74 10.76
C LYS A 184 13.45 -8.19 10.38
N ASP A 185 12.40 -7.60 10.97
CA ASP A 185 11.02 -8.07 10.82
C ASP A 185 10.10 -7.02 10.18
N ALA A 186 10.45 -5.73 10.17
CA ALA A 186 9.56 -4.66 9.74
C ALA A 186 9.62 -4.41 8.23
N ASP A 187 8.61 -4.93 7.54
CA ASP A 187 8.39 -4.71 6.11
C ASP A 187 7.52 -3.48 5.84
N GLY A 188 7.47 -3.07 4.57
CA GLY A 188 6.39 -2.22 4.10
C GLY A 188 5.03 -2.94 4.20
N PHE A 189 4.89 -4.02 3.43
CA PHE A 189 3.70 -4.84 3.36
C PHE A 189 4.03 -6.32 3.59
N ALA A 190 3.21 -7.03 4.34
CA ALA A 190 3.53 -8.36 4.82
C ALA A 190 2.36 -9.35 4.60
N PRO A 191 2.08 -9.80 3.37
CA PRO A 191 1.14 -10.91 3.13
C PRO A 191 1.78 -12.27 3.47
N LYS A 192 2.11 -12.48 4.76
CA LYS A 192 2.93 -13.60 5.26
C LYS A 192 2.20 -14.50 6.24
N MET A 193 2.76 -15.68 6.45
CA MET A 193 2.27 -16.71 7.36
C MET A 193 0.82 -17.08 7.04
N ASN A 194 0.62 -17.77 5.91
CA ASN A 194 -0.68 -18.26 5.45
C ASN A 194 -1.67 -17.16 4.99
N SER A 195 -1.19 -16.07 4.39
CA SER A 195 -2.05 -15.12 3.66
C SER A 195 -2.54 -15.74 2.34
N ARG A 196 -3.81 -15.50 1.98
CA ARG A 196 -4.45 -16.10 0.80
C ARG A 196 -5.19 -15.05 -0.01
N PHE A 197 -5.17 -15.18 -1.34
CA PHE A 197 -5.89 -14.33 -2.29
C PHE A 197 -5.80 -12.83 -2.01
N THR A 198 -4.65 -12.35 -1.53
CA THR A 198 -4.46 -10.94 -1.19
C THR A 198 -4.04 -10.16 -2.44
N VAL A 199 -4.64 -8.99 -2.62
CA VAL A 199 -4.39 -8.14 -3.78
C VAL A 199 -3.84 -6.79 -3.31
N PHE A 200 -2.71 -6.39 -3.89
CA PHE A 200 -2.12 -5.07 -3.76
C PHE A 200 -2.25 -4.33 -5.08
N LYS A 201 -2.76 -3.10 -5.07
CA LYS A 201 -2.90 -2.25 -6.26
C LYS A 201 -2.46 -0.82 -5.97
N TYR A 202 -1.56 -0.24 -6.78
CA TYR A 202 -1.04 1.11 -6.52
C TYR A 202 -0.48 1.26 -5.10
N CYS A 203 0.28 0.28 -4.65
CA CYS A 203 0.89 0.29 -3.32
C CYS A 203 2.39 0.60 -3.40
N PHE A 204 2.90 1.35 -2.43
CA PHE A 204 4.27 1.87 -2.46
C PHE A 204 4.99 1.66 -1.14
N ALA A 205 6.16 1.01 -1.15
CA ALA A 205 6.92 0.72 0.07
C ALA A 205 8.39 1.13 -0.01
N TRP A 206 8.86 1.92 0.95
CA TRP A 206 10.27 2.34 0.96
C TRP A 206 10.84 2.60 2.34
N ASP A 207 12.16 2.60 2.41
CA ASP A 207 12.89 2.91 3.64
C ASP A 207 12.43 2.05 4.84
N ASN A 208 11.86 0.86 4.63
CA ASN A 208 11.51 -0.07 5.69
C ASN A 208 12.75 -0.90 6.07
N SER A 209 12.81 -1.34 7.32
CA SER A 209 14.03 -1.94 7.84
C SER A 209 14.34 -3.31 7.26
N ASP A 210 13.34 -4.15 6.95
CA ASP A 210 13.58 -5.46 6.33
C ASP A 210 13.31 -5.43 4.82
N ASP A 211 12.06 -5.66 4.40
CA ASP A 211 11.69 -5.78 2.99
C ASP A 211 10.59 -4.78 2.55
N GLY A 212 10.43 -4.60 1.24
CA GLY A 212 9.27 -3.86 0.71
C GLY A 212 7.98 -4.65 0.87
N TRP A 213 8.00 -5.88 0.38
CA TRP A 213 6.99 -6.90 0.58
C TRP A 213 7.62 -8.17 1.12
N ASP A 214 6.95 -8.84 2.06
CA ASP A 214 7.34 -10.17 2.52
C ASP A 214 6.15 -11.13 2.58
N SER A 215 6.18 -12.18 1.74
CA SER A 215 5.24 -13.30 1.71
C SER A 215 5.77 -14.56 2.39
N TYR A 216 6.67 -14.43 3.38
CA TYR A 216 7.28 -15.55 4.09
C TYR A 216 6.25 -16.54 4.65
N ASP A 217 6.45 -17.83 4.40
CA ASP A 217 5.71 -18.92 5.03
C ASP A 217 6.58 -19.70 6.00
N LYS A 218 5.98 -20.18 7.09
CA LYS A 218 6.57 -21.16 8.02
C LYS A 218 5.91 -22.53 7.85
N GLU A 219 6.44 -23.51 8.55
CA GLU A 219 5.90 -24.88 8.53
C GLU A 219 4.42 -24.92 8.94
N GLY A 220 3.62 -25.65 8.16
CA GLY A 220 2.17 -25.76 8.33
C GLY A 220 1.33 -24.71 7.58
N ASP A 221 1.95 -23.66 7.02
CA ASP A 221 1.24 -22.66 6.24
C ASP A 221 0.84 -23.18 4.84
N ASN A 222 -0.29 -22.71 4.33
CA ASN A 222 -0.82 -23.07 3.01
C ASN A 222 -1.26 -21.80 2.24
N SER A 223 -0.31 -20.88 2.07
CA SER A 223 -0.49 -19.68 1.23
C SER A 223 -0.74 -20.10 -0.22
N ILE A 224 -1.62 -19.38 -0.93
CA ILE A 224 -2.00 -19.72 -2.30
C ILE A 224 -1.62 -18.57 -3.23
N ALA A 225 -2.46 -17.55 -3.34
CA ALA A 225 -2.30 -16.49 -4.33
C ALA A 225 -2.01 -15.14 -3.66
N VAL A 226 -1.02 -14.43 -4.18
CA VAL A 226 -0.82 -13.00 -3.91
C VAL A 226 -0.60 -12.26 -5.22
N THR A 227 -1.32 -11.16 -5.40
CA THR A 227 -1.32 -10.37 -6.63
C THR A 227 -0.84 -8.94 -6.36
N TYR A 228 0.10 -8.47 -7.15
CA TYR A 228 0.70 -7.13 -7.08
C TYR A 228 0.47 -6.41 -8.40
N LEU A 229 -0.20 -5.26 -8.36
CA LEU A 229 -0.54 -4.48 -9.55
C LEU A 229 -0.08 -3.05 -9.36
N HIS A 230 0.59 -2.48 -10.36
CA HIS A 230 0.93 -1.05 -10.40
C HIS A 230 1.67 -0.54 -9.15
N SER A 231 2.46 -1.41 -8.52
CA SER A 231 3.03 -1.18 -7.18
C SER A 231 4.55 -1.04 -7.24
N ALA A 232 5.16 -0.30 -6.32
CA ALA A 232 6.60 -0.09 -6.35
C ALA A 232 7.24 -0.12 -4.97
N CYS A 233 8.52 -0.51 -4.91
CA CYS A 233 9.33 -0.34 -3.72
C CYS A 233 10.74 0.16 -4.03
N TRP A 234 11.34 0.81 -3.03
CA TRP A 234 12.73 1.25 -3.10
C TRP A 234 13.43 1.35 -1.75
N ASN A 235 14.76 1.21 -1.74
CA ASN A 235 15.64 1.47 -0.58
C ASN A 235 15.28 0.74 0.74
N ASN A 236 14.58 -0.39 0.69
CA ASN A 236 14.34 -1.23 1.88
C ASN A 236 15.61 -2.01 2.29
N GLY A 237 15.75 -2.30 3.59
CA GLY A 237 16.92 -2.99 4.15
C GLY A 237 18.12 -2.11 4.48
N ASN A 238 17.93 -0.79 4.50
CA ASN A 238 19.00 0.18 4.64
C ASN A 238 19.08 0.73 6.08
N PHE A 239 19.95 0.15 6.91
CA PHE A 239 20.15 0.60 8.29
C PHE A 239 20.55 2.08 8.42
N ASN A 240 21.12 2.71 7.38
CA ASN A 240 21.46 4.14 7.40
C ASN A 240 20.23 5.06 7.44
N VAL A 241 19.07 4.59 7.01
CA VAL A 241 17.80 5.31 7.21
C VAL A 241 17.56 5.51 8.71
N PHE A 242 17.70 4.44 9.48
CA PHE A 242 17.36 4.40 10.90
C PHE A 242 18.40 5.04 11.81
N THR A 243 19.55 5.45 11.27
CA THR A 243 20.55 6.27 11.99
C THR A 243 20.52 7.74 11.55
N GLY A 244 19.67 8.08 10.57
CA GLY A 244 19.59 9.41 9.98
C GLY A 244 20.68 9.69 8.95
N LYS A 245 21.65 8.77 8.78
CA LYS A 245 22.77 8.91 7.85
C LYS A 245 22.31 8.99 6.40
N TYR A 246 21.29 8.22 6.02
CA TYR A 246 20.74 8.26 4.66
C TYR A 246 20.20 9.64 4.32
N ASP A 247 19.36 10.22 5.20
CA ASP A 247 18.82 11.57 5.02
C ASP A 247 19.94 12.62 5.01
N TYR A 248 20.94 12.47 5.90
CA TYR A 248 22.07 13.37 6.01
C TYR A 248 22.87 13.45 4.70
N ASP A 249 23.15 12.30 4.10
CA ASP A 249 23.90 12.18 2.85
C ASP A 249 23.15 12.78 1.66
N HIS A 250 21.82 12.84 1.73
CA HIS A 250 20.96 13.44 0.71
C HIS A 250 20.58 14.89 1.04
N GLY A 251 21.18 15.50 2.06
CA GLY A 251 20.93 16.89 2.44
C GLY A 251 19.53 17.15 2.98
N LYS A 252 18.85 16.11 3.49
CA LYS A 252 17.51 16.21 4.09
C LYS A 252 17.61 16.60 5.57
N GLU A 253 16.51 17.10 6.11
CA GLU A 253 16.37 17.35 7.54
C GLU A 253 16.31 16.03 8.32
N LEU A 254 16.69 16.09 9.61
CA LEU A 254 16.59 14.95 10.50
C LEU A 254 15.13 14.60 10.77
N ASP A 255 14.70 13.39 10.39
CA ASP A 255 13.35 12.92 10.67
C ASP A 255 13.20 12.40 12.11
N LYS A 256 12.64 13.27 12.95
CA LYS A 256 12.44 13.03 14.38
C LYS A 256 11.26 12.11 14.72
N ASN A 257 10.50 11.63 13.73
CA ASN A 257 9.37 10.73 13.98
C ASN A 257 9.82 9.26 14.09
N MET A 258 10.93 8.91 13.42
CA MET A 258 11.56 7.60 13.55
C MET A 258 11.98 7.34 15.00
N TRP A 259 11.55 6.20 15.54
CA TRP A 259 11.82 5.88 16.95
C TRP A 259 13.31 5.69 17.24
N THR A 260 14.09 5.15 16.29
CA THR A 260 15.55 5.06 16.44
C THR A 260 16.19 6.44 16.58
N ILE A 261 15.71 7.45 15.82
CA ILE A 261 16.18 8.84 15.92
C ILE A 261 15.81 9.46 17.27
N GLN A 262 14.60 9.19 17.77
CA GLN A 262 14.20 9.63 19.12
C GLN A 262 15.15 9.06 20.18
N GLN A 263 15.48 7.77 20.11
CA GLN A 263 16.41 7.13 21.03
C GLN A 263 17.84 7.68 20.91
N LEU A 264 18.30 8.00 19.69
CA LEU A 264 19.58 8.68 19.47
C LEU A 264 19.62 10.05 20.14
N MET A 265 18.58 10.86 19.94
CA MET A 265 18.47 12.19 20.54
C MET A 265 18.38 12.15 22.07
N GLU A 266 17.72 11.11 22.62
CA GLU A 266 17.62 10.90 24.07
C GLU A 266 18.96 10.49 24.70
N SER A 267 19.77 9.73 23.97
CA SER A 267 21.05 9.19 24.47
C SER A 267 22.26 10.07 24.16
N ASP A 268 22.19 10.89 23.11
CA ASP A 268 23.18 11.90 22.76
C ASP A 268 22.50 13.26 22.49
N VAL A 269 22.50 14.10 23.51
CA VAL A 269 21.87 15.44 23.48
C VAL A 269 22.47 16.37 22.41
N ASN A 270 23.67 16.09 21.91
CA ASN A 270 24.30 16.88 20.86
C ASN A 270 24.01 16.35 19.45
N PHE A 271 23.36 15.19 19.32
CA PHE A 271 23.16 14.54 18.01
C PHE A 271 22.42 15.44 17.01
N GLU A 272 21.32 16.06 17.43
CA GLU A 272 20.53 16.94 16.56
C GLU A 272 21.33 18.18 16.11
N GLU A 273 22.04 18.82 17.04
CA GLU A 273 22.82 20.03 16.74
C GLU A 273 24.01 19.71 15.82
N ASN A 274 24.69 18.59 16.07
CA ASN A 274 25.74 18.07 15.19
C ASN A 274 25.22 17.76 13.78
N TYR A 275 24.02 17.17 13.68
CA TYR A 275 23.37 16.93 12.39
C TYR A 275 23.13 18.23 11.62
N LYS A 276 22.56 19.24 12.27
CA LYS A 276 22.30 20.58 11.68
C LYS A 276 23.59 21.25 11.21
N ASN A 277 24.65 21.17 12.02
CA ASN A 277 25.95 21.76 11.72
C ASN A 277 26.79 20.94 10.73
N ARG A 278 26.19 19.94 10.06
CA ARG A 278 26.88 19.08 9.08
C ARG A 278 28.11 18.39 9.66
N ASN A 279 28.02 17.98 10.92
CA ASN A 279 29.03 17.24 11.67
C ASN A 279 28.46 15.90 12.17
N PHE A 280 28.01 15.04 11.26
CA PHE A 280 27.33 13.79 11.62
C PHE A 280 28.21 12.87 12.48
N ASN A 281 27.74 12.52 13.68
CA ASN A 281 28.44 11.70 14.66
C ASN A 281 27.44 10.81 15.43
N LEU A 282 27.80 9.55 15.65
CA LEU A 282 26.96 8.55 16.33
C LEU A 282 27.62 7.96 17.59
N ASN A 283 28.80 8.44 17.99
CA ASN A 283 29.65 7.77 18.99
C ASN A 283 28.99 7.65 20.38
N ASN A 284 28.17 8.62 20.77
CA ASN A 284 27.48 8.59 22.07
C ASN A 284 26.03 8.11 21.96
N GLY A 285 25.51 7.98 20.73
CA GLY A 285 24.15 7.57 20.48
C GLY A 285 23.93 6.12 20.85
N LYS A 286 22.69 5.82 21.24
CA LYS A 286 22.20 4.48 21.53
C LYS A 286 20.88 4.21 20.83
N ILE A 287 20.71 2.96 20.40
CA ILE A 287 19.45 2.41 19.90
C ILE A 287 19.18 1.13 20.68
N ASN A 288 17.98 0.98 21.22
CA ASN A 288 17.57 -0.12 22.08
C ASN A 288 18.51 -0.33 23.29
N GLY A 289 19.05 0.77 23.84
CA GLY A 289 20.00 0.75 24.95
C GLY A 289 21.44 0.35 24.60
N GLU A 290 21.70 -0.06 23.36
CA GLU A 290 23.03 -0.46 22.88
C GLU A 290 23.73 0.69 22.15
N SER A 291 25.07 0.65 22.08
CA SER A 291 25.79 1.59 21.21
C SER A 291 25.32 1.44 19.76
N VAL A 292 25.25 2.55 19.03
CA VAL A 292 24.80 2.53 17.63
C VAL A 292 25.65 1.63 16.75
N ASN A 293 26.96 1.57 16.99
CA ASN A 293 27.85 0.69 16.25
C ASN A 293 27.52 -0.80 16.47
N SER A 294 27.16 -1.18 17.71
CA SER A 294 26.69 -2.54 18.00
C SER A 294 25.37 -2.82 17.27
N TRP A 295 24.41 -1.90 17.37
CA TRP A 295 23.11 -2.06 16.72
C TRP A 295 23.24 -2.16 15.19
N ILE A 296 24.05 -1.32 14.56
CA ILE A 296 24.32 -1.35 13.11
C ILE A 296 24.93 -2.69 12.71
N LYS A 297 25.85 -3.24 13.51
CA LYS A 297 26.50 -4.52 13.20
C LYS A 297 25.45 -5.63 13.09
N GLU A 298 24.53 -5.72 14.05
CA GLU A 298 23.46 -6.72 14.05
C GLU A 298 22.41 -6.44 12.97
N ALA A 299 22.02 -5.18 12.78
CA ALA A 299 21.09 -4.78 11.72
C ALA A 299 21.63 -5.11 10.32
N ASN A 300 22.92 -4.85 10.08
CA ASN A 300 23.58 -5.20 8.83
C ASN A 300 23.56 -6.71 8.56
N LEU A 301 23.57 -7.56 9.59
CA LEU A 301 23.46 -9.02 9.42
C LEU A 301 22.02 -9.51 9.27
N SER A 302 21.07 -8.82 9.89
CA SER A 302 19.70 -9.31 10.06
C SER A 302 18.71 -8.79 9.01
N MET A 303 18.86 -7.52 8.57
CA MET A 303 18.01 -6.93 7.53
C MET A 303 18.26 -7.60 6.18
N ASN A 304 17.23 -8.20 5.59
CA ASN A 304 17.25 -8.89 4.31
C ASN A 304 17.39 -7.92 3.14
N GLY A 305 16.62 -6.82 3.13
CA GLY A 305 16.71 -5.77 2.13
C GLY A 305 16.26 -6.19 0.73
N ASN A 306 15.17 -6.95 0.63
CA ASN A 306 14.52 -7.26 -0.63
C ASN A 306 13.39 -6.25 -0.93
N GLY A 307 13.09 -6.09 -2.22
CA GLY A 307 11.91 -5.39 -2.70
C GLY A 307 10.68 -6.26 -2.50
N PHE A 308 10.35 -7.08 -3.50
CA PHE A 308 9.31 -8.10 -3.43
C PHE A 308 9.90 -9.45 -3.02
N LYS A 309 9.68 -9.86 -1.76
CA LYS A 309 10.03 -11.18 -1.25
C LYS A 309 8.80 -12.09 -1.28
N LEU A 310 8.80 -13.01 -2.24
CA LEU A 310 7.60 -13.67 -2.76
C LEU A 310 7.38 -15.08 -2.20
N GLY A 311 7.91 -15.37 -1.01
CA GLY A 311 7.68 -16.65 -0.35
C GLY A 311 8.78 -17.00 0.65
N SER A 312 8.95 -18.30 0.86
CA SER A 312 10.05 -18.92 1.58
C SER A 312 10.32 -20.31 1.01
N LYS A 313 11.37 -20.99 1.49
CA LYS A 313 11.63 -22.41 1.18
C LYS A 313 10.48 -23.35 1.54
N ILE A 314 9.60 -22.91 2.43
CA ILE A 314 8.48 -23.68 2.96
C ILE A 314 7.16 -23.33 2.26
N THR A 315 7.12 -22.27 1.45
CA THR A 315 5.96 -21.97 0.60
C THR A 315 5.54 -23.22 -0.19
N PRO A 316 4.23 -23.55 -0.24
CA PRO A 316 3.79 -24.80 -0.85
C PRO A 316 4.23 -24.91 -2.32
N LYS A 317 4.76 -26.07 -2.68
CA LYS A 317 5.31 -26.37 -4.00
C LYS A 317 4.22 -26.93 -4.92
N ASP A 318 3.14 -26.17 -5.07
CA ASP A 318 1.95 -26.55 -5.82
C ASP A 318 1.71 -25.50 -6.94
N PRO A 319 1.39 -25.91 -8.18
CA PRO A 319 1.10 -24.98 -9.28
C PRO A 319 -0.07 -24.01 -9.02
N SER A 320 -0.97 -24.33 -8.08
CA SER A 320 -2.04 -23.43 -7.63
C SER A 320 -1.53 -22.27 -6.76
N VAL A 321 -0.32 -22.38 -6.20
CA VAL A 321 0.35 -21.26 -5.51
C VAL A 321 0.88 -20.30 -6.55
N THR A 322 0.29 -19.11 -6.60
CA THR A 322 0.58 -18.10 -7.61
C THR A 322 1.19 -16.84 -7.00
N ARG A 323 2.15 -16.28 -7.71
CA ARG A 323 2.69 -14.94 -7.48
C ARG A 323 2.54 -14.15 -8.77
N THR A 324 1.66 -13.15 -8.74
CA THR A 324 1.34 -12.33 -9.92
C THR A 324 1.85 -10.92 -9.70
N ALA A 325 2.65 -10.40 -10.63
CA ALA A 325 3.10 -9.02 -10.64
C ALA A 325 2.85 -8.41 -12.03
N ASP A 326 2.12 -7.31 -12.08
CA ASP A 326 1.93 -6.51 -13.30
C ASP A 326 2.20 -5.03 -13.00
N TYR A 327 2.94 -4.36 -13.89
CA TYR A 327 3.33 -2.95 -13.71
C TYR A 327 4.05 -2.68 -12.37
N CYS A 328 4.88 -3.63 -11.91
CA CYS A 328 5.57 -3.52 -10.63
C CYS A 328 7.02 -3.04 -10.76
N VAL A 329 7.49 -2.21 -9.82
CA VAL A 329 8.84 -1.62 -9.85
C VAL A 329 9.61 -1.89 -8.55
N ALA A 330 10.88 -2.31 -8.64
CA ALA A 330 11.75 -2.50 -7.47
C ALA A 330 13.15 -1.95 -7.71
N PHE A 331 13.64 -1.03 -6.88
CA PHE A 331 14.95 -0.41 -7.11
C PHE A 331 15.70 0.06 -5.87
N ASP A 332 17.02 0.20 -6.00
CA ASP A 332 17.93 0.65 -4.93
C ASP A 332 17.85 -0.21 -3.65
N HIS A 333 17.43 -1.47 -3.74
CA HIS A 333 17.43 -2.39 -2.61
C HIS A 333 18.82 -2.94 -2.32
N ARG A 334 19.15 -3.03 -1.04
CA ARG A 334 20.43 -3.57 -0.56
C ARG A 334 20.70 -4.99 -1.07
N ASN A 335 19.66 -5.80 -1.28
CA ASN A 335 19.81 -7.20 -1.66
C ASN A 335 19.14 -7.55 -2.99
N ARG A 336 17.80 -7.57 -3.07
CA ARG A 336 17.10 -8.07 -4.26
C ARG A 336 15.91 -7.20 -4.64
N GLY A 337 15.62 -7.08 -5.94
CA GLY A 337 14.38 -6.49 -6.43
C GLY A 337 13.20 -7.44 -6.28
N PHE A 338 13.15 -8.49 -7.11
CA PHE A 338 12.18 -9.58 -7.02
C PHE A 338 12.87 -10.87 -6.56
N ASP A 339 12.50 -11.38 -5.39
CA ASP A 339 13.12 -12.54 -4.75
C ASP A 339 12.08 -13.61 -4.42
N SER A 340 12.32 -14.87 -4.82
CA SER A 340 11.49 -15.98 -4.34
C SER A 340 11.76 -16.37 -2.89
N ASN A 341 12.88 -15.90 -2.33
CA ASN A 341 13.34 -16.25 -0.99
C ASN A 341 13.46 -17.77 -0.77
N GLY A 342 13.86 -18.48 -1.83
CA GLY A 342 14.00 -19.93 -1.82
C GLY A 342 12.70 -20.70 -2.04
N SER A 343 11.57 -20.02 -2.23
CA SER A 343 10.37 -20.62 -2.81
C SER A 343 10.69 -21.11 -4.23
N VAL A 344 10.23 -22.32 -4.55
CA VAL A 344 10.47 -23.00 -5.84
C VAL A 344 9.19 -23.72 -6.27
N ASN A 345 9.02 -23.93 -7.57
CA ASN A 345 7.86 -24.63 -8.16
C ASN A 345 6.49 -23.98 -7.92
N CYS A 346 6.45 -22.73 -7.46
CA CYS A 346 5.25 -21.91 -7.55
C CYS A 346 5.06 -21.38 -8.98
N THR A 347 3.83 -21.01 -9.31
CA THR A 347 3.50 -20.40 -10.60
C THR A 347 3.74 -18.89 -10.53
N GLY A 348 4.59 -18.36 -11.41
CA GLY A 348 4.84 -16.94 -11.56
C GLY A 348 4.10 -16.34 -12.77
N SER A 349 3.47 -15.19 -12.61
CA SER A 349 2.96 -14.39 -13.73
C SER A 349 3.52 -12.97 -13.62
N PHE A 350 4.51 -12.63 -14.45
CA PHE A 350 5.22 -11.35 -14.37
C PHE A 350 5.10 -10.61 -15.70
N THR A 351 4.45 -9.45 -15.67
CA THR A 351 4.30 -8.60 -16.84
C THR A 351 4.66 -7.15 -16.53
N ASN A 352 5.30 -6.45 -17.48
CA ASN A 352 5.59 -5.02 -17.37
C ASN A 352 6.37 -4.66 -16.08
N CYS A 353 7.14 -5.61 -15.53
CA CYS A 353 7.86 -5.39 -14.29
C CYS A 353 9.23 -4.76 -14.57
N VAL A 354 9.67 -3.89 -13.67
CA VAL A 354 10.92 -3.14 -13.82
C VAL A 354 11.75 -3.31 -12.54
N SER A 355 13.02 -3.69 -12.67
CA SER A 355 13.91 -3.80 -11.52
C SER A 355 15.29 -3.26 -11.86
N PHE A 356 15.83 -2.37 -11.02
CA PHE A 356 17.13 -1.77 -11.29
C PHE A 356 17.92 -1.32 -10.07
N ASN A 357 19.25 -1.23 -10.21
CA ASN A 357 20.18 -0.77 -9.16
C ASN A 357 20.08 -1.54 -7.83
N ASN A 358 19.56 -2.77 -7.86
CA ASN A 358 19.59 -3.67 -6.71
C ASN A 358 20.91 -4.46 -6.70
N ASN A 359 21.23 -5.15 -5.59
CA ASN A 359 22.34 -6.10 -5.64
C ASN A 359 22.04 -7.27 -6.62
N ILE A 360 20.79 -7.75 -6.70
CA ILE A 360 20.26 -8.60 -7.79
C ILE A 360 18.87 -8.09 -8.16
N ASN A 361 18.52 -7.97 -9.44
CA ASN A 361 17.20 -7.46 -9.82
C ASN A 361 16.12 -8.55 -9.78
N TYR A 362 16.43 -9.75 -10.28
CA TYR A 362 15.53 -10.90 -10.29
C TYR A 362 16.21 -12.20 -9.83
N LYS A 363 15.56 -12.90 -8.90
CA LYS A 363 15.86 -14.27 -8.50
C LYS A 363 14.55 -15.05 -8.29
N LEU A 364 14.07 -15.67 -9.36
CA LEU A 364 12.72 -16.24 -9.41
C LEU A 364 12.71 -17.65 -10.02
N PRO A 365 13.10 -18.69 -9.26
CA PRO A 365 12.98 -20.10 -9.65
C PRO A 365 11.50 -20.56 -9.66
N TYR A 366 10.68 -19.90 -10.46
CA TYR A 366 9.26 -20.20 -10.66
C TYR A 366 9.00 -20.78 -12.05
N ILE A 367 7.88 -21.50 -12.13
CA ILE A 367 7.31 -21.91 -13.41
C ILE A 367 6.46 -20.74 -13.88
N PHE A 368 6.89 -20.07 -14.95
CA PHE A 368 6.18 -18.88 -15.43
C PHE A 368 4.98 -19.26 -16.31
N SER A 369 3.78 -18.90 -15.87
CA SER A 369 2.57 -18.94 -16.71
C SER A 369 2.50 -17.74 -17.65
N ASN A 370 3.12 -16.63 -17.27
CA ASN A 370 3.29 -15.45 -18.11
C ASN A 370 4.61 -14.76 -17.76
N TRP A 371 5.36 -14.36 -18.80
CA TRP A 371 6.56 -13.55 -18.69
C TRP A 371 6.64 -12.63 -19.90
N ASN A 372 6.33 -11.35 -19.71
CA ASN A 372 6.32 -10.39 -20.81
C ASN A 372 6.78 -9.00 -20.36
N ASN A 373 7.53 -8.28 -21.19
CA ASN A 373 7.91 -6.89 -20.93
C ASN A 373 8.57 -6.65 -19.55
N ASN A 374 9.45 -7.57 -19.13
CA ASN A 374 10.17 -7.45 -17.86
C ASN A 374 11.57 -6.87 -18.09
N TRP A 375 11.94 -5.86 -17.31
CA TRP A 375 13.12 -5.03 -17.53
C TRP A 375 14.12 -5.10 -16.38
N SER A 376 15.40 -5.25 -16.70
CA SER A 376 16.49 -5.27 -15.72
C SER A 376 17.71 -4.46 -16.16
N TRP A 377 18.21 -3.59 -15.29
CA TRP A 377 19.51 -2.94 -15.49
C TRP A 377 20.17 -2.53 -14.17
N GLY A 378 21.47 -2.26 -14.19
CA GLY A 378 22.19 -1.71 -13.02
C GLY A 378 22.38 -2.66 -11.83
N ALA A 379 22.04 -3.95 -11.95
CA ALA A 379 22.30 -4.91 -10.88
C ALA A 379 23.80 -5.08 -10.60
N ILE A 380 24.19 -5.17 -9.33
CA ILE A 380 25.58 -5.42 -8.92
C ILE A 380 26.01 -6.85 -9.30
N LYS A 381 25.13 -7.82 -9.02
CA LYS A 381 25.29 -9.23 -9.37
C LYS A 381 24.27 -9.60 -10.45
N LYS A 382 24.63 -10.59 -11.27
CA LYS A 382 23.76 -11.06 -12.35
C LYS A 382 22.44 -11.62 -11.80
N ASP A 383 21.36 -11.33 -12.54
CA ASP A 383 20.07 -12.00 -12.38
C ASP A 383 20.23 -13.50 -12.62
N ARG A 384 19.41 -14.30 -11.94
CA ARG A 384 19.56 -15.76 -11.94
C ARG A 384 18.24 -16.48 -11.66
N GLU A 385 18.26 -17.78 -11.95
CA GLU A 385 17.14 -18.68 -11.68
C GLU A 385 15.86 -18.35 -12.47
N LEU A 386 15.97 -17.81 -13.69
CA LEU A 386 14.83 -17.33 -14.49
C LEU A 386 14.25 -18.34 -15.50
N PHE A 387 14.60 -19.63 -15.45
CA PHE A 387 14.08 -20.67 -16.37
C PHE A 387 14.04 -20.24 -17.86
N ASN A 388 15.18 -19.76 -18.39
CA ASN A 388 15.36 -19.28 -19.77
C ASN A 388 14.58 -18.03 -20.19
N GLN A 389 13.94 -17.32 -19.24
CA GLN A 389 13.28 -16.07 -19.56
C GLN A 389 14.28 -14.95 -19.87
N THR A 390 13.92 -14.11 -20.84
CA THR A 390 14.74 -12.97 -21.27
C THR A 390 14.27 -11.70 -20.56
N LEU A 391 15.23 -10.92 -20.07
CA LEU A 391 15.02 -9.58 -19.52
C LEU A 391 15.39 -8.53 -20.56
N GLN A 392 14.57 -7.49 -20.66
CA GLN A 392 14.83 -6.34 -21.50
C GLN A 392 15.72 -5.33 -20.77
N LYS A 393 16.44 -4.50 -21.54
CA LYS A 393 17.28 -3.43 -21.02
C LYS A 393 17.06 -2.17 -21.86
N PRO A 394 16.82 -1.01 -21.25
CA PRO A 394 16.62 0.22 -22.02
C PRO A 394 17.93 0.70 -22.64
N ASN A 395 17.83 1.36 -23.80
CA ASN A 395 18.97 1.95 -24.50
C ASN A 395 19.62 3.09 -23.68
N ASN A 396 18.80 3.95 -23.05
CA ASN A 396 19.27 5.07 -22.22
C ASN A 396 18.90 4.87 -20.75
N THR A 397 19.67 4.04 -20.04
CA THR A 397 19.40 3.73 -18.62
C THR A 397 19.43 4.96 -17.72
N LYS A 398 20.28 5.96 -18.01
CA LYS A 398 20.43 7.16 -17.17
C LYS A 398 19.16 8.03 -17.18
N GLU A 399 18.58 8.24 -18.36
CA GLU A 399 17.36 9.03 -18.51
C GLU A 399 16.16 8.32 -17.88
N VAL A 400 16.05 7.00 -18.08
CA VAL A 400 14.98 6.20 -17.47
C VAL A 400 15.08 6.23 -15.94
N ILE A 401 16.28 6.06 -15.36
CA ILE A 401 16.47 6.15 -13.90
C ILE A 401 16.01 7.51 -13.39
N LYS A 402 16.39 8.60 -14.07
CA LYS A 402 15.98 9.96 -13.69
C LYS A 402 14.45 10.09 -13.68
N GLU A 403 13.76 9.63 -14.72
CA GLU A 403 12.29 9.67 -14.81
C GLU A 403 11.62 8.89 -13.66
N PHE A 404 12.12 7.69 -13.34
CA PHE A 404 11.60 6.89 -12.23
C PHE A 404 11.85 7.55 -10.87
N TYR A 405 13.02 8.16 -10.66
CA TYR A 405 13.32 8.90 -9.43
C TYR A 405 12.46 10.16 -9.30
N GLU A 406 12.14 10.87 -10.38
CA GLU A 406 11.22 12.02 -10.34
C GLU A 406 9.79 11.62 -9.92
N ILE A 407 9.31 10.45 -10.36
CA ILE A 407 8.01 9.90 -9.91
C ILE A 407 8.06 9.55 -8.42
N ARG A 408 9.12 8.84 -7.99
CA ARG A 408 9.37 8.53 -6.57
C ARG A 408 9.33 9.79 -5.71
N ASP A 409 10.02 10.84 -6.13
CA ASP A 409 10.16 12.07 -5.34
C ASP A 409 8.82 12.80 -5.20
N LYS A 410 7.96 12.78 -6.23
CA LYS A 410 6.58 13.30 -6.15
C LYS A 410 5.73 12.52 -5.14
N ILE A 411 5.84 11.19 -5.12
CA ILE A 411 5.15 10.33 -4.15
C ILE A 411 5.59 10.69 -2.72
N ILE A 412 6.91 10.75 -2.49
CA ILE A 412 7.47 11.09 -1.18
C ILE A 412 7.05 12.50 -0.73
N GLN A 413 7.10 13.48 -1.64
CA GLN A 413 6.72 14.86 -1.33
C GLN A 413 5.28 14.97 -0.83
N ALA A 414 4.33 14.26 -1.47
CA ALA A 414 2.94 14.28 -1.05
C ALA A 414 2.77 13.63 0.35
N VAL A 415 3.26 12.41 0.53
CA VAL A 415 3.02 11.63 1.76
C VAL A 415 3.73 12.20 2.99
N TYR A 416 4.84 12.91 2.83
CA TYR A 416 5.54 13.56 3.94
C TYR A 416 4.79 14.80 4.44
N THR A 417 3.88 15.34 3.62
CA THR A 417 2.95 16.41 4.03
C THR A 417 1.58 15.87 4.46
N ASN A 418 1.47 14.58 4.80
CA ASN A 418 0.21 13.92 5.21
C ASN A 418 -0.88 13.90 4.12
N LYS A 419 -0.48 13.89 2.84
CA LYS A 419 -1.39 13.88 1.69
C LYS A 419 -1.22 12.60 0.89
N PHE A 420 -2.28 12.19 0.19
CA PHE A 420 -2.16 11.18 -0.85
C PHE A 420 -1.72 11.86 -2.17
N PRO A 421 -0.75 11.27 -2.90
CA PRO A 421 -0.51 11.63 -4.29
C PRO A 421 -1.80 11.52 -5.10
N ASN A 422 -1.95 12.35 -6.14
CA ASN A 422 -2.99 12.13 -7.14
C ASN A 422 -2.84 10.74 -7.77
N ASP A 423 -3.94 10.07 -8.09
CA ASP A 423 -3.96 8.71 -8.65
C ASP A 423 -3.11 8.53 -9.92
N ASP A 424 -2.85 9.61 -10.66
CA ASP A 424 -2.03 9.60 -11.88
C ASP A 424 -0.51 9.70 -11.63
N ILE A 425 -0.11 9.94 -10.38
CA ILE A 425 1.29 9.91 -9.92
C ILE A 425 1.64 8.46 -9.58
N ASN A 426 2.01 7.70 -10.61
CA ASN A 426 2.45 6.31 -10.52
C ASN A 426 3.45 6.01 -11.64
N PHE A 427 3.97 4.78 -11.69
CA PHE A 427 5.01 4.37 -12.65
C PHE A 427 4.47 3.91 -14.01
N ASP A 428 3.15 3.84 -14.20
CA ASP A 428 2.54 3.22 -15.38
C ASP A 428 2.95 3.90 -16.69
N LYS A 429 2.96 5.24 -16.70
CA LYS A 429 3.35 6.04 -17.89
C LYS A 429 4.81 5.77 -18.28
N ALA A 430 5.70 5.69 -17.30
CA ALA A 430 7.13 5.44 -17.53
C ALA A 430 7.36 3.99 -18.04
N ILE A 431 6.61 3.02 -17.51
CA ILE A 431 6.66 1.62 -17.97
C ILE A 431 6.13 1.49 -19.41
N LYS A 432 4.99 2.13 -19.73
CA LYS A 432 4.44 2.13 -21.10
C LYS A 432 5.44 2.73 -22.11
N LYS A 433 6.15 3.78 -21.72
CA LYS A 433 7.21 4.39 -22.54
C LYS A 433 8.36 3.42 -22.79
N LEU A 434 8.77 2.63 -21.79
CA LEU A 434 9.78 1.57 -21.97
C LEU A 434 9.33 0.53 -23.00
N ASN A 435 8.07 0.11 -22.94
CA ASN A 435 7.50 -0.87 -23.87
C ASN A 435 7.33 -0.36 -25.32
N GLY A 436 7.66 0.91 -25.60
CA GLY A 436 7.42 1.52 -26.91
C GLY A 436 5.94 1.77 -27.21
N GLU A 437 5.07 1.74 -26.19
CA GLU A 437 3.62 1.96 -26.31
C GLU A 437 3.26 3.47 -26.29
N TYR A 438 4.26 4.35 -26.39
CA TYR A 438 4.06 5.80 -26.39
C TYR A 438 3.91 6.33 -27.82
N GLY A 439 2.70 6.22 -28.36
CA GLY A 439 2.29 6.75 -29.66
C GLY A 439 0.82 6.38 -29.95
N ASN A 440 -0.04 7.39 -30.12
CA ASN A 440 -1.50 7.31 -30.28
C ASN A 440 -2.22 6.31 -29.35
N GLU A 441 -2.79 6.84 -28.26
CA GLU A 441 -3.68 6.16 -27.32
C GLU A 441 -4.65 5.19 -28.05
N SER A 442 -4.40 3.89 -27.98
CA SER A 442 -5.25 2.89 -28.61
C SER A 442 -6.66 2.90 -27.97
N GLU A 443 -7.70 2.62 -28.74
CA GLU A 443 -9.10 2.58 -28.26
C GLU A 443 -9.32 1.68 -27.03
N TYR A 444 -8.39 0.75 -26.77
CA TYR A 444 -8.38 -0.11 -25.58
C TYR A 444 -8.11 0.68 -24.29
N ASN A 445 -7.23 1.70 -24.32
CA ASN A 445 -7.01 2.59 -23.19
C ASN A 445 -8.20 3.53 -22.94
N LYS A 446 -8.99 3.85 -23.97
CA LYS A 446 -10.29 4.52 -23.81
C LYS A 446 -11.27 3.66 -23.01
N ALA A 447 -11.32 2.35 -23.26
CA ALA A 447 -12.18 1.43 -22.49
C ALA A 447 -11.73 1.28 -21.03
N SER A 448 -10.43 1.21 -20.75
CA SER A 448 -9.90 1.17 -19.38
C SER A 448 -10.08 2.48 -18.63
N ARG A 449 -9.94 3.63 -19.32
CA ARG A 449 -10.33 4.95 -18.80
C ARG A 449 -11.83 5.06 -18.58
N ILE A 450 -12.67 4.48 -19.44
CA ILE A 450 -14.13 4.41 -19.23
C ILE A 450 -14.42 3.62 -17.94
N ILE A 451 -13.73 2.51 -17.67
CA ILE A 451 -13.90 1.71 -16.44
C ILE A 451 -13.42 2.46 -15.18
N LEU A 452 -12.31 3.22 -15.27
CA LEU A 452 -11.86 4.11 -14.17
C LEU A 452 -12.79 5.33 -14.01
N ASN A 453 -13.33 5.88 -15.11
CA ASN A 453 -14.33 6.95 -15.09
C ASN A 453 -15.64 6.46 -14.47
N TYR A 454 -16.00 5.18 -14.54
CA TYR A 454 -17.17 4.66 -13.84
C TYR A 454 -17.04 4.80 -12.31
N PHE A 455 -15.85 4.68 -11.74
CA PHE A 455 -15.62 4.85 -10.29
C PHE A 455 -15.65 6.33 -9.87
N TYR A 456 -15.13 7.21 -10.72
CA TYR A 456 -15.20 8.66 -10.51
C TYR A 456 -16.62 9.20 -10.70
N ILE A 457 -17.32 8.79 -11.76
CA ILE A 457 -18.74 9.07 -12.02
C ILE A 457 -19.59 8.53 -10.86
N PHE A 458 -19.24 7.37 -10.29
CA PHE A 458 -19.91 6.82 -9.11
C PHE A 458 -19.79 7.74 -7.89
N ASN A 459 -18.58 8.22 -7.55
CA ASN A 459 -18.38 9.17 -6.44
C ASN A 459 -19.04 10.54 -6.71
N LEU A 460 -19.10 10.97 -7.97
CA LEU A 460 -19.72 12.22 -8.39
C LEU A 460 -21.26 12.15 -8.30
N ILE A 461 -21.84 11.01 -8.68
CA ILE A 461 -23.28 10.73 -8.54
C ILE A 461 -23.67 10.66 -7.06
N ILE A 462 -22.84 10.03 -6.21
CA ILE A 462 -23.05 9.99 -4.76
C ILE A 462 -23.10 11.41 -4.18
N ASN A 463 -22.10 12.25 -4.47
CA ASN A 463 -22.07 13.63 -3.99
C ASN A 463 -23.31 14.43 -4.43
N LEU A 464 -23.71 14.34 -5.70
CA LEU A 464 -24.89 15.06 -6.19
C LEU A 464 -26.18 14.64 -5.48
N ILE A 465 -26.33 13.35 -5.19
CA ILE A 465 -27.48 12.82 -4.44
C ILE A 465 -27.45 13.32 -2.98
N GLU A 466 -26.28 13.30 -2.34
CA GLU A 466 -26.07 13.79 -0.97
C GLU A 466 -26.36 15.29 -0.82
N PHE A 467 -26.09 16.10 -1.86
CA PHE A 467 -26.44 17.53 -1.91
C PHE A 467 -27.85 17.81 -2.45
N GLY A 468 -28.71 16.79 -2.54
CA GLY A 468 -30.14 16.96 -2.80
C GLY A 468 -30.55 17.01 -4.28
N ALA A 469 -29.70 16.53 -5.20
CA ALA A 469 -30.07 16.44 -6.60
C ALA A 469 -31.27 15.50 -6.80
N ASN A 470 -32.35 16.03 -7.39
CA ASN A 470 -33.57 15.26 -7.59
C ASN A 470 -33.44 14.30 -8.78
N ILE A 471 -33.19 13.03 -8.47
CA ILE A 471 -32.99 11.95 -9.45
C ILE A 471 -34.26 11.54 -10.23
N ASN A 472 -35.42 12.06 -9.84
CA ASN A 472 -36.71 11.70 -10.44
C ASN A 472 -37.24 12.77 -11.40
N LYS A 473 -36.66 13.98 -11.39
CA LYS A 473 -37.15 15.11 -12.19
C LYS A 473 -36.43 15.15 -13.52
N ARG A 474 -37.19 15.03 -14.62
CA ARG A 474 -36.69 15.02 -15.99
C ARG A 474 -37.00 16.33 -16.71
N ASP A 475 -36.12 16.75 -17.60
CA ASP A 475 -36.42 17.82 -18.56
C ASP A 475 -37.30 17.33 -19.72
N ASN A 476 -37.61 18.23 -20.66
CA ASN A 476 -38.46 17.92 -21.83
C ASN A 476 -37.81 16.91 -22.79
N ASN A 477 -36.52 16.63 -22.64
CA ASN A 477 -35.78 15.63 -23.41
C ASN A 477 -35.62 14.31 -22.64
N GLY A 478 -36.17 14.21 -21.42
CA GLY A 478 -36.14 13.02 -20.58
C GLY A 478 -34.91 12.91 -19.69
N TRP A 479 -34.07 13.95 -19.62
CA TRP A 479 -32.80 13.97 -18.89
C TRP A 479 -33.01 14.38 -17.44
N ILE A 480 -32.43 13.62 -16.52
CA ILE A 480 -32.32 14.00 -15.09
C ILE A 480 -31.00 14.74 -14.83
N SER A 481 -30.90 15.41 -13.68
CA SER A 481 -29.71 16.16 -13.23
C SER A 481 -28.40 15.36 -13.26
N LEU A 482 -28.47 14.03 -13.18
CA LEU A 482 -27.31 13.13 -13.26
C LEU A 482 -26.76 12.93 -14.68
N HIS A 483 -27.42 13.41 -15.73
CA HIS A 483 -26.91 13.31 -17.11
C HIS A 483 -25.88 14.38 -17.44
N LEU A 484 -25.99 15.59 -16.87
CA LEU A 484 -25.06 16.70 -17.13
C LEU A 484 -23.61 16.42 -16.67
N PRO A 485 -23.36 15.77 -15.51
CA PRO A 485 -22.03 15.32 -15.11
C PRO A 485 -21.38 14.33 -16.07
N CYS A 486 -22.20 13.50 -16.73
CA CYS A 486 -21.72 12.50 -17.69
C CYS A 486 -21.30 13.12 -19.04
N GLU A 487 -21.72 14.35 -19.34
CA GLU A 487 -21.39 15.04 -20.60
C GLU A 487 -20.38 16.18 -20.44
N HIS A 488 -20.31 16.80 -19.25
CA HIS A 488 -19.49 17.99 -19.02
C HIS A 488 -18.75 17.92 -17.68
N GLU A 489 -17.67 17.13 -17.64
CA GLU A 489 -16.80 16.90 -16.47
C GLU A 489 -16.35 18.19 -15.76
N ASN A 490 -16.18 19.31 -16.48
CA ASN A 490 -15.65 20.56 -15.94
C ASN A 490 -16.68 21.52 -15.30
N ILE A 491 -17.98 21.26 -15.48
CA ILE A 491 -19.05 22.17 -15.04
C ILE A 491 -19.55 21.82 -13.63
N VAL A 492 -19.39 20.57 -13.20
CA VAL A 492 -19.98 20.05 -11.94
C VAL A 492 -19.39 20.69 -10.69
N LYS A 493 -18.11 21.09 -10.73
CA LYS A 493 -17.46 21.82 -9.62
C LYS A 493 -18.07 23.20 -9.32
N TYR A 494 -18.93 23.72 -10.20
CA TYR A 494 -19.67 24.97 -10.01
C TYR A 494 -21.16 24.75 -9.65
N LEU A 495 -21.59 23.47 -9.55
CA LEU A 495 -22.96 23.07 -9.20
C LEU A 495 -23.07 22.49 -7.78
N ILE A 496 -21.94 22.08 -7.19
CA ILE A 496 -21.74 21.89 -5.74
C ILE A 496 -21.38 23.25 -5.15
#